data_AF-A0A2D8I3R5-F1
#
_entry.id   AF-A0A2D8I3R5-F1
#
_cell.length_a   1.000
_cell.length_b   1.000
_cell.length_c   1.000
_cell.angle_alpha   90.00
_cell.angle_beta   90.00
_cell.angle_gamma   90.00
#
_symmetry.space_group_name_H-M   'P 1'
#
loop_
_entity.id
_entity.type
_entity.pdbx_description
1 polymer ?
#
loop_
_entity_poly.entity_id
_entity_poly.type
_entity_poly.pdbx_seq_one_letter_code
_entity_poly.pdbx_strand_id
1 'polypeptide(L)'
;MNALAVLFRLLSLFSVAGLAAFLWFLSETRKSKTNVFLENQLENGYLILQSEKEAQWKDISSKKSSFNEVFDDNQPVGLNDENPLSEALASLRSSEDVILRNADYRDSLESLTKEFGAGSFIWDSETKKWKENATVKIESIASLKDPFSDLKKFPYEDVKKEDGSVIPGVSRENRLRTLMGMFYKDRHEKFSEIGKLRAMIVERDEALRESQNLFDKMKEQKEDWERKSGEFEVKLGQTEADLTAEKAERKAEKEASDQQIAVLNNNIAGLEQQKLDNEKKHIAEIDALKVEHGEKIKALGREITLADAAGYKRGIDEMMAKQTGGENVDQDSELAKNPFAAEKGGPPSVPDGTVEEITEISQMNEFGVTSTIARIDSRAGMLMLPIGSDRGLSAGEIFTLWKGKKETARIKVQSTDKGFALAYILPRFGEPNRLRPGDLIQIVPEKKKTL
;
A
#
# COMPACT_ATOMS: atom_id res chain seq x y z
N MET A 1 -87.50 88.78 15.19
CA MET A 1 -87.18 87.43 15.73
C MET A 1 -87.18 86.31 14.67
N ASN A 2 -88.01 86.36 13.62
CA ASN A 2 -88.10 85.27 12.63
C ASN A 2 -86.85 85.07 11.74
N ALA A 3 -86.14 86.13 11.36
CA ALA A 3 -84.94 86.01 10.51
C ALA A 3 -83.77 85.30 11.21
N LEU A 4 -83.55 85.55 12.51
CA LEU A 4 -82.56 84.87 13.32
C LEU A 4 -82.88 83.38 13.48
N ALA A 5 -84.15 83.02 13.68
CA ALA A 5 -84.57 81.63 13.76
C ALA A 5 -84.37 80.86 12.44
N VAL A 6 -84.59 81.51 11.29
CA VAL A 6 -84.31 80.94 9.97
C VAL A 6 -82.81 80.77 9.75
N LEU A 7 -81.98 81.75 10.14
CA LEU A 7 -80.53 81.64 10.10
C LEU A 7 -80.01 80.48 10.96
N PHE A 8 -80.48 80.34 12.21
CA PHE A 8 -80.10 79.21 13.07
C PHE A 8 -80.52 77.86 12.49
N ARG A 9 -81.69 77.76 11.86
CA ARG A 9 -82.13 76.54 11.17
C ARG A 9 -81.22 76.20 9.98
N LEU A 10 -80.89 77.18 9.14
CA LEU A 10 -79.96 76.97 8.02
C LEU A 10 -78.56 76.58 8.50
N LEU A 11 -78.05 77.24 9.54
CA LEU A 11 -76.73 76.94 10.11
C LEU A 11 -76.67 75.53 10.72
N SER A 12 -77.76 75.12 11.39
CA SER A 12 -77.88 73.74 11.92
C SER A 12 -77.91 72.71 10.79
N LEU A 13 -78.63 72.97 9.70
CA LEU A 13 -78.71 72.10 8.53
C LEU A 13 -77.34 71.97 7.85
N PHE A 14 -76.63 73.09 7.64
CA PHE A 14 -75.29 73.10 7.07
C PHE A 14 -74.27 72.42 8.00
N SER A 15 -74.41 72.54 9.33
CA SER A 15 -73.53 71.84 10.27
C SER A 15 -73.70 70.31 10.20
N VAL A 16 -74.94 69.83 10.09
CA VAL A 16 -75.24 68.39 9.95
C VAL A 16 -74.79 67.88 8.58
N ALA A 17 -75.05 68.63 7.51
CA ALA A 17 -74.60 68.28 6.16
C ALA A 17 -73.06 68.28 6.06
N GLY A 18 -72.40 69.25 6.69
CA GLY A 18 -70.94 69.31 6.78
C GLY A 18 -70.35 68.13 7.56
N LEU A 19 -70.95 67.76 8.69
CA LEU A 19 -70.55 66.58 9.47
C LEU A 19 -70.78 65.29 8.68
N ALA A 20 -71.90 65.17 7.97
CA ALA A 20 -72.18 64.01 7.12
C ALA A 20 -71.16 63.90 5.96
N ALA A 21 -70.83 65.01 5.29
CA ALA A 21 -69.82 65.05 4.24
C ALA A 21 -68.42 64.69 4.78
N PHE A 22 -68.07 65.18 5.97
CA PHE A 22 -66.81 64.86 6.64
C PHE A 22 -66.72 63.37 7.01
N LEU A 23 -67.77 62.80 7.61
CA LEU A 23 -67.84 61.37 7.92
C LEU A 23 -67.80 60.51 6.66
N TRP A 24 -68.44 60.96 5.58
CA TRP A 24 -68.38 60.28 4.29
C TRP A 24 -66.95 60.30 3.73
N PHE A 25 -66.26 61.44 3.73
CA PHE A 25 -64.87 61.54 3.28
C PHE A 25 -63.92 60.67 4.10
N LEU A 26 -64.10 60.63 5.43
CA LEU A 26 -63.34 59.74 6.32
C LEU A 26 -63.59 58.26 5.99
N SER A 27 -64.85 57.88 5.79
CA SER A 27 -65.24 56.52 5.43
C SER A 27 -64.64 56.10 4.09
N GLU A 28 -64.73 56.97 3.08
CA GLU A 28 -64.20 56.73 1.74
C GLU A 28 -62.67 56.61 1.75
N THR A 29 -62.00 57.48 2.50
CA THR A 29 -60.55 57.41 2.70
C THR A 29 -60.14 56.10 3.38
N ARG A 30 -60.89 55.64 4.39
CA ARG A 30 -60.61 54.38 5.09
C ARG A 30 -60.81 53.18 4.16
N LYS A 31 -61.89 53.16 3.38
CA LYS A 31 -62.15 52.12 2.37
C LYS A 31 -61.04 52.07 1.32
N SER A 32 -60.65 53.23 0.78
CA SER A 32 -59.56 53.32 -0.20
C SER A 32 -58.24 52.80 0.37
N LYS A 33 -57.88 53.17 1.61
CA LYS A 33 -56.69 52.65 2.30
C LYS A 33 -56.69 51.12 2.39
N THR A 34 -57.82 50.53 2.79
CA THR A 34 -57.96 49.08 2.94
C THR A 34 -57.94 48.36 1.59
N ASN A 35 -58.63 48.87 0.58
CA ASN A 35 -58.64 48.26 -0.75
C ASN A 35 -57.25 48.25 -1.38
N VAL A 36 -56.57 49.40 -1.40
CA VAL A 36 -55.20 49.50 -1.92
C VAL A 36 -54.25 48.60 -1.13
N PHE A 37 -54.42 48.51 0.19
CA PHE A 37 -53.63 47.59 1.00
C PHE A 37 -53.81 46.12 0.58
N LEU A 38 -55.07 45.67 0.45
CA LEU A 38 -55.39 44.30 0.07
C LEU A 38 -54.95 43.97 -1.36
N GLU A 39 -55.12 44.89 -2.31
CA GLU A 39 -54.62 44.75 -3.68
C GLU A 39 -53.10 44.54 -3.71
N ASN A 40 -52.34 45.34 -2.95
CA ASN A 40 -50.89 45.14 -2.83
C ASN A 40 -50.55 43.77 -2.21
N GLN A 41 -51.29 43.31 -1.19
CA GLN A 41 -51.03 41.99 -0.60
C GLN A 41 -51.32 40.85 -1.58
N LEU A 42 -52.38 41.00 -2.39
CA LEU A 42 -52.74 40.05 -3.43
C LEU A 42 -51.65 39.97 -4.51
N GLU A 43 -51.19 41.12 -5.01
CA GLU A 43 -50.11 41.23 -6.00
C GLU A 43 -48.81 40.61 -5.46
N ASN A 44 -48.41 40.95 -4.24
CA ASN A 44 -47.25 40.34 -3.57
C ASN A 44 -47.38 38.82 -3.47
N GLY A 45 -48.59 38.32 -3.19
CA GLY A 45 -48.89 36.89 -3.14
C GLY A 45 -48.65 36.21 -4.48
N TYR A 46 -49.23 36.73 -5.56
CA TYR A 46 -49.04 36.18 -6.89
C TYR A 46 -47.58 36.25 -7.37
N LEU A 47 -46.88 37.34 -7.04
CA LEU A 47 -45.46 37.52 -7.33
C LEU A 47 -44.60 36.45 -6.66
N ILE A 48 -44.80 36.18 -5.37
CA ILE A 48 -44.01 35.19 -4.61
C ILE A 48 -44.42 33.75 -4.93
N LEU A 49 -45.72 33.52 -5.17
CA LEU A 49 -46.20 32.23 -5.66
C LEU A 49 -45.74 31.97 -7.10
N GLN A 50 -45.35 33.02 -7.83
CA GLN A 50 -44.97 32.98 -9.23
C GLN A 50 -46.09 32.31 -10.05
N SER A 51 -47.34 32.72 -9.80
CA SER A 51 -48.53 32.05 -10.33
C SER A 51 -48.62 32.06 -11.84
N GLU A 52 -48.01 33.04 -12.49
CA GLU A 52 -47.96 33.15 -13.96
C GLU A 52 -46.97 32.14 -14.60
N LYS A 53 -46.09 31.51 -13.80
CA LYS A 53 -45.07 30.57 -14.27
C LYS A 53 -45.55 29.12 -14.23
N GLU A 54 -46.81 28.88 -14.60
CA GLU A 54 -47.46 27.56 -14.55
C GLU A 54 -46.66 26.49 -15.33
N ALA A 55 -46.16 26.83 -16.51
CA ALA A 55 -45.35 25.90 -17.32
C ALA A 55 -44.07 25.44 -16.60
N GLN A 56 -43.41 26.34 -15.87
CA GLN A 56 -42.18 26.00 -15.12
C GLN A 56 -42.51 25.16 -13.88
N TRP A 57 -43.61 25.46 -13.18
CA TRP A 57 -44.07 24.61 -12.08
C TRP A 57 -44.48 23.22 -12.54
N LYS A 58 -45.08 23.09 -13.72
CA LYS A 58 -45.41 21.80 -14.33
C LYS A 58 -44.15 21.01 -14.68
N ASP A 59 -43.13 21.66 -15.23
CA ASP A 59 -41.82 21.04 -15.50
C ASP A 59 -41.16 20.53 -14.20
N ILE A 60 -41.11 21.37 -13.16
CA ILE A 60 -40.59 20.98 -11.84
C ILE A 60 -41.37 19.78 -11.27
N SER A 61 -42.70 19.80 -11.38
CA SER A 61 -43.53 18.69 -10.90
C SER A 61 -43.25 17.39 -11.65
N SER A 62 -43.06 17.46 -12.98
CA SER A 62 -42.70 16.30 -13.79
C SER A 62 -41.34 15.74 -13.37
N LYS A 63 -40.32 16.60 -13.28
CA LYS A 63 -38.96 16.19 -12.88
C LYS A 63 -38.89 15.66 -11.45
N LYS A 64 -39.75 16.16 -10.56
CA LYS A 64 -39.90 15.63 -9.20
C LYS A 64 -40.50 14.21 -9.22
N SER A 65 -41.48 13.94 -10.08
CA SER A 65 -41.99 12.58 -10.29
C SER A 65 -40.88 11.67 -10.77
N SER A 66 -40.13 12.10 -11.80
CA SER A 66 -39.02 11.31 -12.34
C SER A 66 -37.92 11.06 -11.31
N PHE A 67 -37.56 12.04 -10.47
CA PHE A 67 -36.62 11.83 -9.37
C PHE A 67 -37.11 10.76 -8.38
N ASN A 68 -38.39 10.81 -8.01
CA ASN A 68 -38.98 9.82 -7.11
C ASN A 68 -39.07 8.44 -7.75
N GLU A 69 -39.44 8.35 -9.03
CA GLU A 69 -39.47 7.09 -9.78
C GLU A 69 -38.08 6.44 -9.82
N VAL A 70 -37.03 7.19 -10.14
CA VAL A 70 -35.64 6.68 -10.12
C VAL A 70 -35.22 6.25 -8.71
N PHE A 71 -35.62 7.00 -7.70
CA PHE A 71 -35.36 6.64 -6.30
C PHE A 71 -36.06 5.34 -5.88
N ASP A 72 -37.34 5.20 -6.23
CA ASP A 72 -38.17 4.05 -5.85
C ASP A 72 -37.79 2.79 -6.66
N ASP A 73 -37.43 2.95 -7.93
CA ASP A 73 -36.96 1.86 -8.79
C ASP A 73 -35.64 1.26 -8.27
N ASN A 74 -34.80 2.07 -7.63
CA ASN A 74 -33.56 1.68 -6.96
C ASN A 74 -32.72 0.66 -7.77
N GLN A 75 -32.61 0.90 -9.08
CA GLN A 75 -31.94 -0.03 -9.98
C GLN A 75 -30.44 -0.07 -9.68
N PRO A 76 -29.81 -1.25 -9.79
CA PRO A 76 -28.36 -1.36 -9.67
C PRO A 76 -27.69 -0.57 -10.80
N VAL A 77 -26.60 0.10 -10.48
CA VAL A 77 -25.85 0.93 -11.43
C VAL A 77 -24.46 0.35 -11.60
N GLY A 78 -24.01 0.26 -12.85
CA GLY A 78 -22.70 -0.26 -13.17
C GLY A 78 -21.57 0.57 -12.55
N LEU A 79 -20.43 -0.06 -12.31
CA LEU A 79 -19.27 0.54 -11.64
C LEU A 79 -18.70 1.77 -12.36
N ASN A 80 -19.01 1.93 -13.66
CA ASN A 80 -18.57 3.04 -14.50
C ASN A 80 -19.73 3.85 -15.09
N ASP A 81 -20.96 3.54 -14.72
CA ASP A 81 -22.15 4.21 -15.26
C ASP A 81 -22.45 5.46 -14.41
N GLU A 82 -23.00 6.50 -15.05
CA GLU A 82 -23.45 7.69 -14.33
C GLU A 82 -24.60 7.34 -13.39
N ASN A 83 -24.68 8.00 -12.23
CA ASN A 83 -25.74 7.75 -11.27
C ASN A 83 -27.05 8.41 -11.76
N PRO A 84 -28.07 7.63 -12.15
CA PRO A 84 -29.32 8.16 -12.67
C PRO A 84 -30.06 9.01 -11.63
N LEU A 85 -29.89 8.72 -10.33
CA LEU A 85 -30.49 9.51 -9.26
C LEU A 85 -29.81 10.89 -9.14
N SER A 86 -28.49 10.94 -9.37
CA SER A 86 -27.71 12.17 -9.39
C SER A 86 -28.07 13.04 -10.59
N GLU A 87 -28.21 12.43 -11.77
CA GLU A 87 -28.70 13.11 -12.99
C GLU A 87 -30.12 13.66 -12.82
N ALA A 88 -31.03 12.86 -12.26
CA ALA A 88 -32.41 13.27 -12.00
C ALA A 88 -32.45 14.45 -11.03
N LEU A 89 -31.62 14.44 -9.98
CA LEU A 89 -31.50 15.56 -9.05
C LEU A 89 -30.95 16.81 -9.74
N ALA A 90 -29.91 16.68 -10.55
CA ALA A 90 -29.31 17.81 -11.27
C ALA A 90 -30.32 18.46 -12.24
N SER A 91 -31.06 17.63 -12.98
CA SER A 91 -32.13 18.09 -13.88
C SER A 91 -33.23 18.81 -13.11
N LEU A 92 -33.71 18.25 -12.00
CA LEU A 92 -34.73 18.89 -11.16
C LEU A 92 -34.26 20.21 -10.57
N ARG A 93 -33.04 20.24 -10.02
CA ARG A 93 -32.43 21.43 -9.45
C ARG A 93 -32.26 22.55 -10.47
N SER A 94 -31.89 22.21 -11.71
CA SER A 94 -31.76 23.20 -12.78
C SER A 94 -33.08 23.94 -13.05
N SER A 95 -34.22 23.22 -13.02
CA SER A 95 -35.54 23.84 -13.18
C SER A 95 -36.00 24.60 -11.95
N GLU A 96 -35.74 24.09 -10.74
CA GLU A 96 -36.05 24.79 -9.49
C GLU A 96 -35.26 26.11 -9.38
N ASP A 97 -34.00 26.13 -9.79
CA ASP A 97 -33.13 27.31 -9.72
C ASP A 97 -33.61 28.44 -10.66
N VAL A 98 -34.27 28.13 -11.78
CA VAL A 98 -34.88 29.14 -12.66
C VAL A 98 -35.97 29.96 -11.95
N ILE A 99 -36.66 29.37 -10.97
CA ILE A 99 -37.66 30.05 -10.16
C ILE A 99 -37.02 30.63 -8.89
N LEU A 100 -36.35 29.79 -8.10
CA LEU A 100 -35.94 30.11 -6.73
C LEU A 100 -34.64 30.90 -6.65
N ARG A 101 -33.81 30.87 -7.70
CA ARG A 101 -32.56 31.65 -7.78
C ARG A 101 -32.63 32.86 -8.71
N ASN A 102 -33.79 33.11 -9.29
CA ASN A 102 -34.04 34.33 -10.05
C ASN A 102 -33.86 35.57 -9.16
N ALA A 103 -33.17 36.59 -9.68
CA ALA A 103 -32.88 37.82 -8.93
C ALA A 103 -34.15 38.56 -8.52
N ASP A 104 -35.09 38.77 -9.45
CA ASP A 104 -36.35 39.46 -9.19
C ASP A 104 -37.17 38.76 -8.09
N TYR A 105 -37.21 37.43 -8.11
CA TYR A 105 -37.88 36.66 -7.05
C TYR A 105 -37.20 36.85 -5.70
N ARG A 106 -35.86 36.81 -5.64
CA ARG A 106 -35.10 36.96 -4.40
C ARG A 106 -35.23 38.35 -3.81
N ASP A 107 -35.11 39.39 -4.64
CA ASP A 107 -35.23 40.78 -4.22
C ASP A 107 -36.65 41.04 -3.69
N SER A 108 -37.66 40.50 -4.38
CA SER A 108 -39.06 40.56 -3.94
C SER A 108 -39.27 39.83 -2.61
N LEU A 109 -38.74 38.61 -2.48
CA LEU A 109 -38.82 37.83 -1.25
C LEU A 109 -38.18 38.59 -0.09
N GLU A 110 -36.94 39.08 -0.26
CA GLU A 110 -36.21 39.83 0.76
C GLU A 110 -36.96 41.09 1.21
N SER A 111 -37.58 41.80 0.25
CA SER A 111 -38.38 42.99 0.56
C SER A 111 -39.63 42.67 1.38
N LEU A 112 -40.26 41.52 1.14
CA LEU A 112 -41.51 41.10 1.76
C LEU A 112 -41.33 40.32 3.06
N THR A 113 -40.17 39.69 3.27
CA THR A 113 -39.85 38.91 4.47
C THR A 113 -39.27 39.77 5.60
N LYS A 114 -39.99 40.84 5.95
CA LYS A 114 -39.59 41.81 6.99
C LYS A 114 -40.62 41.92 8.11
N GLU A 115 -40.16 42.34 9.29
CA GLU A 115 -40.98 42.61 10.46
C GLU A 115 -41.45 44.07 10.45
N PHE A 116 -42.72 44.27 10.12
CA PHE A 116 -43.31 45.61 10.03
C PHE A 116 -43.86 46.02 11.40
N GLY A 117 -43.03 46.68 12.20
CA GLY A 117 -43.40 47.25 13.49
C GLY A 117 -44.26 48.53 13.39
N ALA A 118 -44.42 49.22 14.51
CA ALA A 118 -45.20 50.45 14.58
C ALA A 118 -44.60 51.54 13.66
N GLY A 119 -45.46 52.24 12.92
CA GLY A 119 -45.04 53.34 12.02
C GLY A 119 -44.20 52.92 10.80
N SER A 120 -44.03 51.62 10.52
CA SER A 120 -43.23 51.12 9.39
C SER A 120 -43.79 51.51 8.02
N PHE A 121 -45.11 51.62 7.91
CA PHE A 121 -45.80 52.07 6.71
C PHE A 121 -46.69 53.26 7.02
N ILE A 122 -46.68 54.22 6.12
CA ILE A 122 -47.48 55.43 6.17
C ILE A 122 -48.34 55.53 4.91
N TRP A 123 -49.54 56.07 5.07
CA TRP A 123 -50.40 56.37 3.94
C TRP A 123 -50.02 57.72 3.35
N ASP A 124 -49.66 57.72 2.07
CA ASP A 124 -49.48 58.93 1.30
C ASP A 124 -50.84 59.35 0.70
N SER A 125 -51.37 60.46 1.21
CA SER A 125 -52.66 61.02 0.76
C SER A 125 -52.63 61.59 -0.65
N GLU A 126 -51.47 62.01 -1.15
CA GLU A 126 -51.33 62.59 -2.50
C GLU A 126 -51.33 61.48 -3.54
N THR A 127 -50.52 60.44 -3.31
CA THR A 127 -50.41 59.31 -4.26
C THR A 127 -51.43 58.21 -4.02
N LYS A 128 -52.18 58.27 -2.91
CA LYS A 128 -53.14 57.24 -2.45
C LYS A 128 -52.50 55.85 -2.36
N LYS A 129 -51.26 55.79 -1.86
CA LYS A 129 -50.48 54.55 -1.73
C LYS A 129 -49.87 54.42 -0.34
N TRP A 130 -49.64 53.18 0.07
CA TRP A 130 -48.83 52.87 1.24
C TRP A 130 -47.35 52.97 0.89
N LYS A 131 -46.58 53.70 1.70
CA LYS A 131 -45.12 53.86 1.53
C LYS A 131 -44.39 53.46 2.81
N GLU A 132 -43.22 52.85 2.64
CA GLU A 132 -42.32 52.58 3.76
C GLU A 132 -41.89 53.90 4.40
N ASN A 133 -41.87 53.92 5.72
CA ASN A 133 -41.42 55.08 6.47
C ASN A 133 -39.88 55.05 6.58
N ALA A 134 -39.22 55.98 5.90
CA ALA A 134 -37.76 56.09 5.89
C ALA A 134 -37.12 56.29 7.29
N THR A 135 -37.89 56.73 8.28
CA THR A 135 -37.41 56.94 9.66
C THR A 135 -37.40 55.66 10.50
N VAL A 136 -38.11 54.61 10.09
CA VAL A 136 -38.23 53.35 10.82
C VAL A 136 -37.37 52.30 10.11
N LYS A 137 -36.38 51.77 10.82
CA LYS A 137 -35.59 50.65 10.31
C LYS A 137 -36.44 49.38 10.40
N ILE A 138 -36.72 48.79 9.24
CA ILE A 138 -37.47 47.53 9.13
C ILE A 138 -36.46 46.39 9.05
N GLU A 139 -36.57 45.42 9.96
CA GLU A 139 -35.64 44.30 10.04
C GLU A 139 -36.23 43.05 9.37
N SER A 140 -35.36 42.14 8.93
CA SER A 140 -35.80 40.85 8.39
C SER A 140 -36.43 39.99 9.49
N ILE A 141 -37.36 39.12 9.11
CA ILE A 141 -38.03 38.21 10.05
C ILE A 141 -37.00 37.32 10.75
N ALA A 142 -36.89 37.43 12.07
CA ALA A 142 -35.92 36.68 12.86
C ALA A 142 -36.39 35.24 13.11
N SER A 143 -37.70 35.03 13.33
CA SER A 143 -38.28 33.72 13.58
C SER A 143 -39.71 33.60 13.04
N LEU A 144 -40.19 32.37 12.82
CA LEU A 144 -41.58 32.11 12.41
C LEU A 144 -42.58 32.15 13.58
N LYS A 145 -42.21 32.76 14.72
CA LYS A 145 -43.12 33.04 15.83
C LYS A 145 -43.72 34.43 15.70
N ASP A 146 -44.91 34.65 16.23
CA ASP A 146 -45.57 35.96 16.22
C ASP A 146 -44.73 37.00 17.02
N PRO A 147 -44.10 37.97 16.32
CA PRO A 147 -43.26 38.98 16.98
C PRO A 147 -44.09 39.98 17.80
N PHE A 148 -45.41 40.07 17.56
CA PHE A 148 -46.31 41.04 18.18
C PHE A 148 -47.31 40.42 19.16
N SER A 149 -47.00 39.22 19.66
CA SER A 149 -47.85 38.46 20.59
C SER A 149 -48.05 39.15 21.94
N ASP A 150 -47.05 39.89 22.42
CA ASP A 150 -47.14 40.68 23.65
C ASP A 150 -47.86 42.01 23.41
N LEU A 151 -49.18 42.02 23.60
CA LEU A 151 -50.03 43.21 23.43
C LEU A 151 -49.68 44.36 24.38
N LYS A 152 -48.93 44.13 25.46
CA LYS A 152 -48.45 45.21 26.34
C LYS A 152 -47.28 45.97 25.71
N LYS A 153 -46.46 45.28 24.90
CA LYS A 153 -45.34 45.89 24.16
C LYS A 153 -45.75 46.37 22.78
N PHE A 154 -46.65 45.64 22.15
CA PHE A 154 -47.14 45.89 20.80
C PHE A 154 -48.67 45.96 20.84
N PRO A 155 -49.27 47.07 21.29
CA PRO A 155 -50.71 47.26 21.24
C PRO A 155 -51.18 47.42 19.78
N TYR A 156 -52.49 47.37 19.53
CA TYR A 156 -53.06 47.61 18.20
C TYR A 156 -53.10 49.10 17.81
N GLU A 157 -53.25 49.95 18.82
CA GLU A 157 -53.33 51.41 18.71
C GLU A 157 -52.41 52.03 19.76
N ASP A 158 -52.09 53.31 19.62
CA ASP A 158 -51.20 54.00 20.55
C ASP A 158 -51.79 54.03 21.97
N VAL A 159 -51.04 53.51 22.94
CA VAL A 159 -51.46 53.49 24.35
C VAL A 159 -50.63 54.50 25.13
N LYS A 160 -51.32 55.48 25.71
CA LYS A 160 -50.71 56.42 26.67
C LYS A 160 -50.63 55.74 28.04
N LYS A 161 -49.43 55.73 28.62
CA LYS A 161 -49.19 55.27 29.99
C LYS A 161 -49.48 56.39 30.99
N GLU A 162 -49.60 56.02 32.26
CA GLU A 162 -49.81 56.96 33.38
C GLU A 162 -48.64 57.94 33.56
N ASP A 163 -47.43 57.57 33.13
CA ASP A 163 -46.23 58.41 33.12
C ASP A 163 -46.19 59.43 31.96
N GLY A 164 -47.22 59.46 31.11
CA GLY A 164 -47.31 60.33 29.94
C GLY A 164 -46.58 59.84 28.69
N SER A 165 -45.85 58.72 28.77
CA SER A 165 -45.21 58.09 27.60
C SER A 165 -46.24 57.38 26.71
N VAL A 166 -45.93 57.27 25.41
CA VAL A 166 -46.79 56.60 24.42
C VAL A 166 -46.12 55.32 23.95
N ILE A 167 -46.82 54.19 24.05
CA ILE A 167 -46.44 52.95 23.35
C ILE A 167 -47.08 53.00 21.97
N PRO A 168 -46.30 53.07 20.88
CA PRO A 168 -46.85 53.14 19.55
C PRO A 168 -47.48 51.78 19.15
N GLY A 169 -48.67 51.84 18.56
CA GLY A 169 -49.43 50.66 18.14
C GLY A 169 -48.91 50.06 16.84
N VAL A 170 -48.95 48.73 16.76
CA VAL A 170 -48.74 47.99 15.50
C VAL A 170 -50.10 47.70 14.87
N SER A 171 -50.38 48.41 13.77
CA SER A 171 -51.67 48.30 13.08
C SER A 171 -51.93 46.90 12.52
N ARG A 172 -53.20 46.59 12.23
CA ARG A 172 -53.59 45.29 11.65
C ARG A 172 -52.93 45.05 10.29
N GLU A 173 -52.76 46.10 9.49
CA GLU A 173 -52.11 46.06 8.18
C GLU A 173 -50.65 45.63 8.29
N ASN A 174 -49.91 46.22 9.24
CA ASN A 174 -48.51 45.88 9.49
C ASN A 174 -48.33 44.46 10.05
N ARG A 175 -49.23 44.04 10.94
CA ARG A 175 -49.29 42.65 11.42
C ARG A 175 -49.55 41.67 10.28
N LEU A 176 -50.50 41.97 9.39
CA LEU A 176 -50.81 41.12 8.25
C LEU A 176 -49.64 41.05 7.26
N ARG A 177 -48.95 42.17 6.96
CA ARG A 177 -47.75 42.15 6.12
C ARG A 177 -46.67 41.24 6.71
N THR A 178 -46.44 41.36 8.00
CA THR A 178 -45.45 40.53 8.72
C THR A 178 -45.85 39.05 8.64
N LEU A 179 -47.12 38.73 8.89
CA LEU A 179 -47.64 37.37 8.80
C LEU A 179 -47.48 36.77 7.39
N MET A 180 -47.82 37.53 6.34
CA MET A 180 -47.63 37.11 4.95
C MET A 180 -46.13 36.93 4.62
N GLY A 181 -45.28 37.84 5.09
CA GLY A 181 -43.82 37.71 4.99
C GLY A 181 -43.30 36.44 5.67
N MET A 182 -43.82 36.09 6.85
CA MET A 182 -43.47 34.84 7.54
C MET A 182 -43.88 33.62 6.71
N PHE A 183 -45.07 33.65 6.10
CA PHE A 183 -45.54 32.57 5.23
C PHE A 183 -44.64 32.42 3.99
N TYR A 184 -44.26 33.52 3.35
CA TYR A 184 -43.35 33.51 2.20
C TYR A 184 -41.97 32.96 2.57
N LYS A 185 -41.45 33.38 3.73
CA LYS A 185 -40.18 32.89 4.27
C LYS A 185 -40.22 31.39 4.55
N ASP A 186 -41.23 30.92 5.31
CA ASP A 186 -41.42 29.50 5.64
C ASP A 186 -41.51 28.64 4.38
N ARG A 187 -42.28 29.08 3.38
CA ARG A 187 -42.38 28.38 2.09
C ARG A 187 -41.01 28.27 1.40
N HIS A 188 -40.24 29.35 1.34
CA HIS A 188 -38.92 29.35 0.72
C HIS A 188 -37.93 28.44 1.47
N GLU A 189 -37.90 28.53 2.80
CA GLU A 189 -37.07 27.70 3.66
C GLU A 189 -37.39 26.22 3.48
N LYS A 190 -38.68 25.85 3.43
CA LYS A 190 -39.12 24.47 3.16
C LYS A 190 -38.69 23.96 1.79
N PHE A 191 -38.78 24.76 0.73
CA PHE A 191 -38.24 24.35 -0.58
C PHE A 191 -36.73 24.12 -0.52
N SER A 192 -35.99 24.99 0.16
CA SER A 192 -34.55 24.82 0.35
C SER A 192 -34.22 23.55 1.14
N GLU A 193 -34.96 23.27 2.22
CA GLU A 193 -34.78 22.08 3.03
C GLU A 193 -35.08 20.79 2.26
N ILE A 194 -36.18 20.75 1.51
CA ILE A 194 -36.52 19.61 0.64
C ILE A 194 -35.42 19.38 -0.40
N GLY A 195 -34.90 20.43 -1.03
CA GLY A 195 -33.78 20.32 -1.96
C GLY A 195 -32.52 19.75 -1.31
N LYS A 196 -32.21 20.17 -0.08
CA LYS A 196 -31.09 19.61 0.70
C LYS A 196 -31.30 18.13 1.04
N LEU A 197 -32.50 17.75 1.45
CA LEU A 197 -32.84 16.36 1.76
C LEU A 197 -32.64 15.45 0.55
N ARG A 198 -33.08 15.88 -0.65
CA ARG A 198 -32.84 15.12 -1.89
C ARG A 198 -31.34 14.98 -2.20
N ALA A 199 -30.56 16.03 -1.99
CA ALA A 199 -29.11 15.97 -2.17
C ALA A 199 -28.43 14.98 -1.21
N MET A 200 -28.81 14.98 0.07
CA MET A 200 -28.29 14.01 1.04
C MET A 200 -28.70 12.56 0.73
N ILE A 201 -29.88 12.36 0.11
CA ILE A 201 -30.29 11.04 -0.37
C ILE A 201 -29.34 10.55 -1.48
N VAL A 202 -29.04 11.41 -2.46
CA VAL A 202 -28.09 11.08 -3.54
C VAL A 202 -26.70 10.79 -3.00
N GLU A 203 -26.18 11.63 -2.10
CA GLU A 203 -24.86 11.44 -1.49
C GLU A 203 -24.79 10.10 -0.73
N ARG A 204 -25.86 9.73 -0.01
CA ARG A 204 -25.93 8.45 0.68
C ARG A 204 -25.99 7.27 -0.29
N ASP A 205 -26.74 7.39 -1.38
CA ASP A 205 -26.79 6.37 -2.44
C ASP A 205 -25.41 6.17 -3.09
N GLU A 206 -24.70 7.25 -3.43
CA GLU A 206 -23.34 7.21 -3.94
C GLU A 206 -22.38 6.51 -2.96
N ALA A 207 -22.42 6.87 -1.68
CA ALA A 207 -21.58 6.24 -0.65
C ALA A 207 -21.88 4.74 -0.47
N LEU A 208 -23.16 4.33 -0.53
CA LEU A 208 -23.54 2.92 -0.45
C LEU A 208 -22.99 2.13 -1.65
N ARG A 209 -22.99 2.73 -2.84
CA ARG A 209 -22.45 2.10 -4.06
C ARG A 209 -20.93 1.99 -4.01
N GLU A 210 -20.23 3.02 -3.55
CA GLU A 210 -18.78 2.93 -3.34
C GLU A 210 -18.43 1.80 -2.36
N SER A 211 -19.23 1.64 -1.30
CA SER A 211 -19.07 0.54 -0.35
C SER A 211 -19.34 -0.83 -0.98
N GLN A 212 -20.36 -0.96 -1.83
CA GLN A 212 -20.65 -2.21 -2.56
C GLN A 212 -19.51 -2.56 -3.51
N ASN A 213 -19.05 -1.58 -4.29
CA ASN A 213 -17.92 -1.75 -5.22
C ASN A 213 -16.63 -2.14 -4.49
N LEU A 214 -16.39 -1.59 -3.30
CA LEU A 214 -15.27 -2.00 -2.46
C LEU A 214 -15.44 -3.44 -1.95
N PHE A 215 -16.65 -3.83 -1.56
CA PHE A 215 -16.96 -5.18 -1.11
C PHE A 215 -16.74 -6.21 -2.23
N ASP A 216 -17.20 -5.93 -3.45
CA ASP A 216 -17.01 -6.81 -4.60
C ASP A 216 -15.52 -6.96 -4.96
N LYS A 217 -14.75 -5.87 -4.93
CA LYS A 217 -13.29 -5.92 -5.10
C LYS A 217 -12.61 -6.74 -4.02
N MET A 218 -13.02 -6.61 -2.75
CA MET A 218 -12.48 -7.43 -1.66
C MET A 218 -12.84 -8.90 -1.82
N LYS A 219 -14.04 -9.20 -2.31
CA LYS A 219 -14.49 -10.56 -2.60
C LYS A 219 -13.66 -11.19 -3.71
N GLU A 220 -13.45 -10.48 -4.81
CA GLU A 220 -12.59 -10.92 -5.92
C GLU A 220 -11.16 -11.18 -5.45
N GLN A 221 -10.58 -10.25 -4.67
CA GLN A 221 -9.26 -10.44 -4.08
C GLN A 221 -9.20 -11.67 -3.16
N LYS A 222 -10.25 -11.90 -2.36
CA LYS A 222 -10.33 -13.07 -1.48
C LYS A 222 -10.38 -14.37 -2.29
N GLU A 223 -11.20 -14.44 -3.33
CA GLU A 223 -11.28 -15.60 -4.23
C GLU A 223 -9.93 -15.86 -4.93
N ASP A 224 -9.22 -14.81 -5.34
CA ASP A 224 -7.86 -14.90 -5.89
C ASP A 224 -6.83 -15.42 -4.88
N TRP A 225 -6.90 -14.96 -3.62
CA TRP A 225 -6.04 -15.44 -2.55
C TRP A 225 -6.33 -16.90 -2.20
N GLU A 226 -7.60 -17.29 -2.14
CA GLU A 226 -8.01 -18.68 -1.91
C GLU A 226 -7.50 -19.59 -3.04
N ARG A 227 -7.62 -19.15 -4.30
CA ARG A 227 -7.07 -19.87 -5.45
C ARG A 227 -5.55 -20.04 -5.36
N LYS A 228 -4.82 -18.96 -5.08
CA LYS A 228 -3.36 -18.99 -4.92
C LYS A 228 -2.94 -19.86 -3.74
N SER A 229 -3.68 -19.81 -2.63
CA SER A 229 -3.44 -20.65 -1.46
C SER A 229 -3.59 -22.13 -1.81
N GLY A 230 -4.65 -22.51 -2.54
CA GLY A 230 -4.82 -23.87 -3.02
C GLY A 230 -3.70 -24.32 -3.96
N GLU A 231 -3.26 -23.45 -4.88
CA GLU A 231 -2.09 -23.74 -5.74
C GLU A 231 -0.80 -23.93 -4.93
N PHE A 232 -0.57 -23.15 -3.88
CA PHE A 232 0.59 -23.30 -3.01
C PHE A 232 0.54 -24.59 -2.20
N GLU A 233 -0.63 -24.97 -1.69
CA GLU A 233 -0.81 -26.22 -0.95
C GLU A 233 -0.50 -27.44 -1.83
N VAL A 234 -0.97 -27.44 -3.08
CA VAL A 234 -0.64 -28.50 -4.06
C VAL A 234 0.86 -28.55 -4.35
N LYS A 235 1.51 -27.41 -4.59
CA LYS A 235 2.96 -27.36 -4.84
C LYS A 235 3.75 -27.83 -3.63
N LEU A 236 3.34 -27.46 -2.42
CA LEU A 236 3.99 -27.86 -1.19
C LEU A 236 3.90 -29.38 -1.02
N GLY A 237 2.71 -29.96 -1.22
CA GLY A 237 2.52 -31.42 -1.20
C GLY A 237 3.38 -32.15 -2.25
N GLN A 238 3.53 -31.59 -3.46
CA GLN A 238 4.45 -32.14 -4.47
C GLN A 238 5.90 -32.08 -4.01
N THR A 239 6.37 -30.94 -3.49
CA THR A 239 7.75 -30.81 -3.00
C THR A 239 8.04 -31.69 -1.80
N GLU A 240 7.07 -31.92 -0.91
CA GLU A 240 7.20 -32.86 0.20
C GLU A 240 7.31 -34.30 -0.31
N ALA A 241 6.48 -34.67 -1.30
CA ALA A 241 6.57 -35.98 -1.94
C ALA A 241 7.94 -36.18 -2.61
N ASP A 242 8.40 -35.21 -3.39
CA ASP A 242 9.72 -35.25 -4.05
C ASP A 242 10.86 -35.36 -3.03
N LEU A 243 10.79 -34.60 -1.92
CA LEU A 243 11.77 -34.68 -0.84
C LEU A 243 11.76 -36.05 -0.16
N THR A 244 10.59 -36.66 0.03
CA THR A 244 10.50 -38.02 0.59
C THR A 244 11.08 -39.06 -0.36
N ALA A 245 10.85 -38.91 -1.66
CA ALA A 245 11.42 -39.76 -2.70
C ALA A 245 12.95 -39.62 -2.75
N GLU A 246 13.48 -38.39 -2.79
CA GLU A 246 14.95 -38.15 -2.79
C GLU A 246 15.60 -38.71 -1.54
N LYS A 247 14.98 -38.55 -0.35
CA LYS A 247 15.49 -39.15 0.89
C LYS A 247 15.53 -40.68 0.82
N ALA A 248 14.52 -41.32 0.23
CA ALA A 248 14.50 -42.76 0.05
C ALA A 248 15.58 -43.22 -0.94
N GLU A 249 15.74 -42.53 -2.06
CA GLU A 249 16.78 -42.81 -3.06
C GLU A 249 18.19 -42.64 -2.49
N ARG A 250 18.46 -41.53 -1.79
CA ARG A 250 19.75 -41.29 -1.10
C ARG A 250 20.06 -42.39 -0.09
N LYS A 251 19.05 -42.88 0.62
CA LYS A 251 19.23 -43.97 1.58
C LYS A 251 19.56 -45.28 0.86
N ALA A 252 18.85 -45.59 -0.21
CA ALA A 252 19.11 -46.78 -1.03
C ALA A 252 20.51 -46.72 -1.69
N GLU A 253 20.91 -45.56 -2.21
CA GLU A 253 22.24 -45.34 -2.79
C GLU A 253 23.34 -45.51 -1.74
N LYS A 254 23.14 -44.96 -0.53
CA LYS A 254 24.06 -45.16 0.59
C LYS A 254 24.17 -46.63 0.99
N GLU A 255 23.04 -47.35 1.12
CA GLU A 255 23.03 -48.78 1.44
C GLU A 255 23.75 -49.60 0.35
N ALA A 256 23.55 -49.27 -0.94
CA ALA A 256 24.26 -49.90 -2.05
C ALA A 256 25.77 -49.61 -2.03
N SER A 257 26.17 -48.36 -1.75
CA SER A 257 27.57 -47.96 -1.59
C SER A 257 28.22 -48.70 -0.42
N ASP A 258 27.55 -48.78 0.74
CA ASP A 258 28.04 -49.49 1.92
C ASP A 258 28.24 -50.99 1.63
N GLN A 259 27.33 -51.61 0.86
CA GLN A 259 27.49 -52.98 0.39
C GLN A 259 28.70 -53.14 -0.53
N GLN A 260 28.91 -52.23 -1.49
CA GLN A 260 30.09 -52.26 -2.36
C GLN A 260 31.39 -52.12 -1.57
N ILE A 261 31.44 -51.20 -0.60
CA ILE A 261 32.57 -51.02 0.30
C ILE A 261 32.84 -52.29 1.09
N ALA A 262 31.80 -52.94 1.63
CA ALA A 262 31.94 -54.21 2.34
C ALA A 262 32.50 -55.33 1.46
N VAL A 263 32.02 -55.45 0.21
CA VAL A 263 32.55 -56.42 -0.76
C VAL A 263 34.01 -56.13 -1.09
N LEU A 264 34.39 -54.87 -1.34
CA LEU A 264 35.77 -54.48 -1.61
C LEU A 264 36.67 -54.77 -0.40
N ASN A 265 36.24 -54.47 0.82
CA ASN A 265 37.00 -54.76 2.03
C ASN A 265 37.21 -56.27 2.23
N ASN A 266 36.18 -57.09 1.99
CA ASN A 266 36.31 -58.54 2.04
C ASN A 266 37.28 -59.08 0.98
N ASN A 267 37.25 -58.50 -0.23
CA ASN A 267 38.20 -58.86 -1.29
C ASN A 267 39.63 -58.47 -0.93
N ILE A 268 39.85 -57.28 -0.35
CA ILE A 268 41.17 -56.84 0.14
C ILE A 268 41.68 -57.79 1.21
N ALA A 269 40.86 -58.11 2.22
CA ALA A 269 41.24 -59.06 3.27
C ALA A 269 41.57 -60.45 2.69
N GLY A 270 40.80 -60.92 1.71
CA GLY A 270 41.07 -62.17 1.00
C GLY A 270 42.39 -62.14 0.22
N LEU A 271 42.71 -61.03 -0.46
CA LEU A 271 43.97 -60.84 -1.17
C LEU A 271 45.17 -60.74 -0.22
N GLU A 272 45.02 -60.07 0.92
CA GLU A 272 46.05 -60.02 1.97
C GLU A 272 46.33 -61.42 2.54
N GLN A 273 45.29 -62.21 2.78
CA GLN A 273 45.43 -63.60 3.22
C GLN A 273 46.15 -64.44 2.16
N GLN A 274 45.77 -64.32 0.89
CA GLN A 274 46.45 -65.00 -0.21
C GLN A 274 47.91 -64.59 -0.33
N LYS A 275 48.23 -63.30 -0.14
CA LYS A 275 49.61 -62.81 -0.12
C LYS A 275 50.41 -63.48 1.00
N LEU A 276 49.88 -63.52 2.22
CA LEU A 276 50.53 -64.20 3.36
C LEU A 276 50.72 -65.69 3.11
N ASP A 277 49.72 -66.37 2.53
CA ASP A 277 49.81 -67.79 2.23
C ASP A 277 50.82 -68.08 1.10
N ASN A 278 50.90 -67.21 0.08
CA ASN A 278 51.91 -67.30 -0.97
C ASN A 278 53.32 -67.02 -0.42
N GLU A 279 53.49 -66.03 0.47
CA GLU A 279 54.77 -65.79 1.15
C GLU A 279 55.19 -67.02 1.96
N LYS A 280 54.28 -67.64 2.71
CA LYS A 280 54.57 -68.90 3.44
C LYS A 280 54.97 -70.03 2.49
N LYS A 281 54.26 -70.22 1.37
CA LYS A 281 54.62 -71.22 0.36
C LYS A 281 56.00 -70.95 -0.22
N HIS A 282 56.28 -69.70 -0.58
CA HIS A 282 57.57 -69.31 -1.14
C HIS A 282 58.72 -69.49 -0.13
N ILE A 283 58.50 -69.22 1.16
CA ILE A 283 59.48 -69.52 2.21
C ILE A 283 59.71 -71.03 2.33
N ALA A 284 58.64 -71.83 2.32
CA ALA A 284 58.75 -73.29 2.36
C ALA A 284 59.50 -73.85 1.13
N GLU A 285 59.28 -73.29 -0.06
CA GLU A 285 60.03 -73.61 -1.28
C GLU A 285 61.51 -73.23 -1.17
N ILE A 286 61.82 -72.03 -0.64
CA ILE A 286 63.21 -71.61 -0.38
C ILE A 286 63.88 -72.60 0.59
N ASP A 287 63.20 -72.99 1.67
CA ASP A 287 63.77 -73.90 2.66
C ASP A 287 63.94 -75.32 2.09
N ALA A 288 63.00 -75.80 1.27
CA ALA A 288 63.14 -77.04 0.53
C ALA A 288 64.35 -77.00 -0.44
N LEU A 289 64.51 -75.90 -1.20
CA LEU A 289 65.66 -75.69 -2.07
C LEU A 289 66.97 -75.65 -1.27
N LYS A 290 67.00 -74.99 -0.10
CA LYS A 290 68.19 -74.99 0.78
C LYS A 290 68.55 -76.38 1.27
N VAL A 291 67.55 -77.20 1.62
CA VAL A 291 67.78 -78.60 2.02
C VAL A 291 68.34 -79.40 0.85
N GLU A 292 67.74 -79.29 -0.33
CA GLU A 292 68.21 -79.97 -1.54
C GLU A 292 69.64 -79.54 -1.93
N HIS A 293 69.93 -78.23 -1.88
CA HIS A 293 71.27 -77.69 -2.08
C HIS A 293 72.24 -78.18 -1.00
N GLY A 294 71.81 -78.26 0.27
CA GLY A 294 72.61 -78.79 1.37
C GLY A 294 72.95 -80.27 1.21
N GLU A 295 72.01 -81.07 0.69
CA GLU A 295 72.25 -82.48 0.34
C GLU A 295 73.21 -82.62 -0.85
N LYS A 296 73.04 -81.80 -1.89
CA LYS A 296 73.99 -81.73 -3.01
C LYS A 296 75.40 -81.35 -2.55
N ILE A 297 75.54 -80.37 -1.66
CA ILE A 297 76.83 -79.99 -1.06
C ILE A 297 77.42 -81.14 -0.24
N LYS A 298 76.62 -81.86 0.54
CA LYS A 298 77.09 -83.05 1.28
C LYS A 298 77.52 -84.18 0.35
N ALA A 299 76.81 -84.40 -0.75
CA ALA A 299 77.17 -85.40 -1.75
C ALA A 299 78.50 -85.04 -2.44
N LEU A 300 78.65 -83.78 -2.88
CA LEU A 300 79.91 -83.25 -3.42
C LEU A 300 81.05 -83.33 -2.40
N GLY A 301 80.79 -83.02 -1.12
CA GLY A 301 81.78 -83.17 -0.04
C GLY A 301 82.23 -84.62 0.16
N ARG A 302 81.33 -85.60 0.02
CA ARG A 302 81.70 -87.02 0.05
C ARG A 302 82.53 -87.43 -1.16
N GLU A 303 82.20 -86.94 -2.35
CA GLU A 303 83.04 -87.14 -3.55
C GLU A 303 84.44 -86.55 -3.39
N ILE A 304 84.57 -85.35 -2.82
CA ILE A 304 85.87 -84.74 -2.52
C ILE A 304 86.65 -85.61 -1.53
N THR A 305 86.04 -86.10 -0.45
CA THR A 305 86.75 -86.99 0.50
C THR A 305 87.18 -88.33 -0.10
N LEU A 306 86.42 -88.86 -1.07
CA LEU A 306 86.79 -90.06 -1.83
C LEU A 306 87.93 -89.77 -2.81
N ALA A 307 87.93 -88.59 -3.44
CA ALA A 307 89.01 -88.11 -4.30
C ALA A 307 90.30 -87.84 -3.51
N ASP A 308 90.21 -87.26 -2.31
CA ASP A 308 91.34 -87.04 -1.41
C ASP A 308 91.93 -88.37 -0.89
N ALA A 309 91.08 -89.36 -0.57
CA ALA A 309 91.55 -90.70 -0.21
C ALA A 309 92.24 -91.44 -1.37
N ALA A 310 91.86 -91.16 -2.62
CA ALA A 310 92.54 -91.66 -3.81
C ALA A 310 93.85 -90.88 -4.11
N GLY A 311 93.88 -89.57 -3.82
CA GLY A 311 95.08 -88.73 -3.93
C GLY A 311 96.16 -89.08 -2.91
N TYR A 312 95.78 -89.38 -1.66
CA TYR A 312 96.71 -89.80 -0.60
C TYR A 312 97.37 -91.15 -0.89
N LYS A 313 96.70 -92.04 -1.64
CA LYS A 313 97.25 -93.32 -2.10
C LYS A 313 98.16 -93.18 -3.32
N ARG A 314 97.98 -92.15 -4.16
CA ARG A 314 98.92 -91.79 -5.24
C ARG A 314 100.16 -91.05 -4.72
N GLY A 315 100.01 -90.19 -3.71
CA GLY A 315 101.11 -89.39 -3.15
C GLY A 315 102.18 -90.19 -2.37
N ILE A 316 101.88 -91.41 -1.89
CA ILE A 316 102.86 -92.29 -1.24
C ILE A 316 103.65 -93.10 -2.28
N ASP A 317 103.03 -93.48 -3.40
CA ASP A 317 103.71 -94.19 -4.50
C ASP A 317 104.47 -93.24 -5.45
N GLU A 318 104.10 -91.95 -5.54
CA GLU A 318 104.80 -90.92 -6.34
C GLU A 318 106.06 -90.33 -5.67
N MET A 319 106.26 -90.47 -4.35
CA MET A 319 107.39 -89.82 -3.64
C MET A 319 108.70 -90.64 -3.66
N MET A 320 108.69 -91.87 -4.20
CA MET A 320 109.87 -92.74 -4.35
C MET A 320 110.33 -92.95 -5.81
N ALA A 321 109.69 -92.31 -6.80
CA ALA A 321 110.05 -92.45 -8.20
C ALA A 321 110.09 -91.10 -8.93
N LYS A 322 111.32 -90.57 -9.09
CA LYS A 322 111.77 -89.48 -9.99
C LYS A 322 111.56 -88.06 -9.42
N GLN A 323 112.56 -87.22 -9.09
CA GLN A 323 113.99 -87.15 -9.44
C GLN A 323 114.33 -87.63 -10.86
N THR A 324 113.71 -86.99 -11.88
CA THR A 324 114.30 -86.65 -13.20
C THR A 324 113.19 -86.28 -14.20
N GLY A 325 113.24 -85.04 -14.70
CA GLY A 325 112.90 -84.69 -16.10
C GLY A 325 111.54 -84.03 -16.37
N GLY A 326 111.58 -82.92 -17.12
CA GLY A 326 110.50 -82.01 -17.55
C GLY A 326 109.45 -82.63 -18.50
N GLU A 327 108.64 -81.90 -19.29
CA GLU A 327 108.35 -80.48 -19.56
C GLU A 327 107.07 -80.46 -20.45
N ASN A 328 106.39 -79.31 -20.57
CA ASN A 328 105.34 -78.90 -21.55
C ASN A 328 103.87 -79.35 -21.29
N VAL A 329 102.85 -78.47 -21.13
CA VAL A 329 102.32 -77.36 -21.99
C VAL A 329 101.69 -77.97 -23.25
N ASP A 330 100.37 -77.85 -23.55
CA ASP A 330 99.67 -76.62 -23.89
C ASP A 330 98.13 -76.78 -24.07
N GLN A 331 97.42 -75.66 -23.86
CA GLN A 331 96.35 -75.02 -24.65
C GLN A 331 95.04 -75.72 -25.11
N ASP A 332 93.94 -75.00 -24.84
CA ASP A 332 92.97 -74.37 -25.79
C ASP A 332 91.54 -74.43 -25.22
N SER A 333 90.61 -73.48 -25.38
CA SER A 333 90.58 -72.12 -25.95
C SER A 333 89.14 -71.59 -25.79
N GLU A 334 89.02 -70.38 -25.25
CA GLU A 334 88.18 -69.25 -25.71
C GLU A 334 86.69 -69.39 -26.12
N LEU A 335 85.89 -68.41 -25.66
CA LEU A 335 85.10 -67.42 -26.45
C LEU A 335 84.28 -66.56 -25.46
N ALA A 336 84.69 -65.32 -25.16
CA ALA A 336 84.27 -64.05 -25.80
C ALA A 336 82.83 -63.60 -25.42
N LYS A 337 82.69 -62.58 -24.55
CA LYS A 337 82.35 -61.15 -24.85
C LYS A 337 80.90 -60.93 -25.36
N ASN A 338 80.11 -59.90 -25.01
CA ASN A 338 80.15 -58.76 -24.10
C ASN A 338 78.72 -58.10 -24.22
N PRO A 339 78.50 -56.77 -24.16
CA PRO A 339 77.57 -56.09 -23.25
C PRO A 339 76.36 -55.40 -23.94
N PHE A 340 75.35 -54.97 -23.18
CA PHE A 340 74.57 -53.78 -23.55
C PHE A 340 74.25 -52.95 -22.30
N ALA A 341 74.96 -51.84 -22.18
CA ALA A 341 74.47 -50.62 -21.59
C ALA A 341 73.91 -49.75 -22.73
N ALA A 342 72.80 -49.03 -22.50
CA ALA A 342 72.55 -47.77 -23.17
C ALA A 342 71.59 -46.92 -22.32
N GLU A 343 72.04 -45.69 -22.11
CA GLU A 343 71.44 -44.61 -21.34
C GLU A 343 70.25 -43.92 -22.05
N LYS A 344 69.69 -42.95 -21.32
CA LYS A 344 69.15 -41.63 -21.75
C LYS A 344 67.66 -41.49 -22.00
N GLY A 345 67.11 -40.42 -21.40
CA GLY A 345 65.92 -39.70 -21.88
C GLY A 345 65.25 -38.85 -20.80
N GLY A 346 65.48 -37.53 -20.81
CA GLY A 346 64.78 -36.54 -19.96
C GLY A 346 63.45 -36.01 -20.55
N PRO A 347 63.12 -34.70 -20.42
CA PRO A 347 62.09 -34.10 -19.54
C PRO A 347 60.93 -33.38 -20.31
N PRO A 348 59.89 -32.79 -19.65
CA PRO A 348 59.86 -31.33 -19.30
C PRO A 348 59.03 -30.99 -18.01
N SER A 349 59.40 -30.03 -17.12
CA SER A 349 59.38 -28.54 -17.18
C SER A 349 58.08 -27.88 -16.64
N VAL A 350 58.10 -27.41 -15.37
CA VAL A 350 57.98 -26.01 -14.87
C VAL A 350 56.53 -25.49 -14.62
N PRO A 351 56.33 -24.31 -13.98
CA PRO A 351 55.65 -24.16 -12.69
C PRO A 351 54.36 -23.32 -12.82
N ASP A 352 53.65 -23.12 -11.72
CA ASP A 352 53.12 -21.82 -11.26
C ASP A 352 51.91 -22.01 -10.36
N GLY A 353 51.75 -21.06 -9.44
CA GLY A 353 50.45 -20.76 -8.86
C GLY A 353 50.26 -21.36 -7.48
N THR A 354 51.10 -21.03 -6.49
CA THR A 354 50.74 -20.00 -5.51
C THR A 354 49.26 -19.97 -5.12
N VAL A 355 49.04 -20.35 -3.86
CA VAL A 355 48.18 -19.65 -2.91
C VAL A 355 46.69 -20.02 -3.00
N GLU A 356 46.34 -21.09 -2.28
CA GLU A 356 45.16 -21.04 -1.42
C GLU A 356 45.47 -20.07 -0.26
N GLU A 357 45.35 -18.77 -0.51
CA GLU A 357 44.92 -17.85 0.54
C GLU A 357 43.40 -17.88 0.46
N ILE A 358 42.84 -18.68 1.33
CA ILE A 358 41.52 -18.43 1.92
C ILE A 358 41.53 -16.95 2.29
N THR A 359 40.91 -16.10 1.46
CA THR A 359 40.74 -14.68 1.80
C THR A 359 40.09 -14.63 3.16
N GLU A 360 40.87 -14.14 4.10
CA GLU A 360 40.53 -14.00 5.51
C GLU A 360 39.15 -13.37 5.65
N ILE A 361 38.36 -14.00 6.50
CA ILE A 361 37.09 -13.51 6.99
C ILE A 361 37.39 -12.26 7.81
N SER A 362 37.46 -11.09 7.17
CA SER A 362 37.59 -9.82 7.88
C SER A 362 36.24 -9.46 8.48
N GLN A 363 36.15 -9.50 9.81
CA GLN A 363 35.13 -8.78 10.55
C GLN A 363 35.23 -7.27 10.22
N MET A 364 34.10 -6.57 10.27
CA MET A 364 34.00 -5.17 9.87
C MET A 364 34.92 -4.27 10.70
N ASN A 365 35.96 -3.72 10.08
CA ASN A 365 36.84 -2.71 10.67
C ASN A 365 36.27 -1.28 10.47
N GLU A 366 36.83 -0.26 11.13
CA GLU A 366 36.37 1.14 11.01
C GLU A 366 36.36 1.69 9.57
N PHE A 367 37.07 1.04 8.65
CA PHE A 367 37.15 1.39 7.23
C PHE A 367 36.06 0.73 6.35
N GLY A 368 35.19 -0.11 6.95
CA GLY A 368 34.06 -0.74 6.28
C GLY A 368 34.38 -2.05 5.53
N VAL A 369 33.34 -2.66 4.96
CA VAL A 369 33.41 -3.93 4.20
C VAL A 369 32.94 -3.71 2.76
N THR A 370 33.67 -4.27 1.80
CA THR A 370 33.26 -4.24 0.38
C THR A 370 32.23 -5.33 0.10
N SER A 371 31.17 -4.98 -0.62
CA SER A 371 30.09 -5.89 -1.00
C SER A 371 29.52 -5.50 -2.36
N THR A 372 28.66 -6.35 -2.92
CA THR A 372 27.89 -6.06 -4.13
C THR A 372 26.41 -5.93 -3.80
N ILE A 373 25.64 -5.19 -4.59
CA ILE A 373 24.19 -5.14 -4.40
C ILE A 373 23.54 -6.37 -5.03
N ALA A 374 22.90 -7.23 -4.23
CA ALA A 374 22.23 -8.42 -4.74
C ALA A 374 20.90 -8.08 -5.42
N ARG A 375 20.07 -7.25 -4.76
CA ARG A 375 18.82 -6.71 -5.31
C ARG A 375 18.52 -5.33 -4.74
N ILE A 376 17.85 -4.50 -5.54
CA ILE A 376 17.29 -3.22 -5.11
C ILE A 376 15.82 -3.15 -5.54
N ASP A 377 14.95 -2.79 -4.61
CA ASP A 377 13.58 -2.40 -4.90
C ASP A 377 13.50 -0.87 -4.79
N SER A 378 13.49 -0.21 -5.94
CA SER A 378 13.45 1.25 -6.04
C SER A 378 12.11 1.84 -5.58
N ARG A 379 11.02 1.07 -5.56
CA ARG A 379 9.70 1.54 -5.15
C ARG A 379 9.54 1.49 -3.64
N ALA A 380 10.04 0.42 -3.02
CA ALA A 380 10.04 0.27 -1.56
C ALA A 380 11.24 0.94 -0.88
N GLY A 381 12.28 1.33 -1.64
CA GLY A 381 13.53 1.85 -1.09
C GLY A 381 14.34 0.78 -0.36
N MET A 382 14.17 -0.48 -0.74
CA MET A 382 14.76 -1.64 -0.06
C MET A 382 15.95 -2.19 -0.83
N LEU A 383 16.93 -2.69 -0.09
CA LEU A 383 18.20 -3.18 -0.57
C LEU A 383 18.47 -4.55 0.06
N MET A 384 18.91 -5.51 -0.75
CA MET A 384 19.47 -6.77 -0.29
C MET A 384 20.98 -6.80 -0.53
N LEU A 385 21.73 -7.04 0.53
CA LEU A 385 23.18 -7.18 0.52
C LEU A 385 23.55 -8.65 0.78
N PRO A 386 24.46 -9.25 -0.01
CA PRO A 386 25.02 -10.59 0.20
C PRO A 386 26.14 -10.54 1.25
N ILE A 387 25.93 -9.78 2.32
CA ILE A 387 26.74 -9.77 3.52
C ILE A 387 25.80 -9.64 4.71
N GLY A 388 26.11 -10.30 5.82
CA GLY A 388 25.19 -10.39 6.94
C GLY A 388 25.89 -10.23 8.29
N SER A 389 25.35 -10.90 9.31
CA SER A 389 25.83 -10.78 10.70
C SER A 389 27.23 -11.35 10.89
N ASP A 390 27.62 -12.29 10.03
CA ASP A 390 28.96 -12.86 9.92
C ASP A 390 30.03 -11.84 9.53
N ARG A 391 29.65 -10.73 8.89
CA ARG A 391 30.54 -9.63 8.50
C ARG A 391 30.25 -8.33 9.25
N GLY A 392 29.62 -8.40 10.42
CA GLY A 392 29.47 -7.26 11.33
C GLY A 392 28.30 -6.33 11.04
N LEU A 393 27.38 -6.67 10.11
CA LEU A 393 26.12 -5.96 9.98
C LEU A 393 25.18 -6.37 11.11
N SER A 394 24.66 -5.39 11.85
CA SER A 394 23.68 -5.64 12.90
C SER A 394 22.35 -4.96 12.58
N ALA A 395 21.25 -5.62 12.95
CA ALA A 395 19.91 -5.09 12.73
C ALA A 395 19.70 -3.80 13.57
N GLY A 396 19.20 -2.75 12.93
CA GLY A 396 18.96 -1.44 13.53
C GLY A 396 20.10 -0.44 13.39
N GLU A 397 21.30 -0.85 12.98
CA GLU A 397 22.42 0.06 12.75
C GLU A 397 22.38 0.74 11.37
N ILE A 398 22.99 1.92 11.30
CA ILE A 398 23.05 2.76 10.11
C ILE A 398 24.45 2.66 9.49
N PHE A 399 24.47 2.40 8.19
CA PHE A 399 25.68 2.29 7.40
C PHE A 399 25.65 3.26 6.23
N THR A 400 26.83 3.74 5.84
CA THR A 400 27.00 4.60 4.67
C THR A 400 27.55 3.78 3.51
N LEU A 401 26.89 3.87 2.36
CA LEU A 401 27.26 3.21 1.11
C LEU A 401 28.09 4.12 0.23
N TRP A 402 29.29 3.66 -0.12
CA TRP A 402 30.20 4.33 -1.03
C TRP A 402 30.32 3.55 -2.33
N LYS A 403 30.20 4.25 -3.47
CA LYS A 403 30.50 3.68 -4.80
C LYS A 403 31.72 4.41 -5.35
N GLY A 404 32.88 3.75 -5.32
CA GLY A 404 34.16 4.40 -5.60
C GLY A 404 34.46 5.51 -4.57
N LYS A 405 34.66 6.75 -5.03
CA LYS A 405 34.98 7.91 -4.18
C LYS A 405 33.78 8.75 -3.74
N LYS A 406 32.53 8.31 -4.01
CA LYS A 406 31.32 9.09 -3.74
C LYS A 406 30.37 8.37 -2.76
N GLU A 407 29.90 9.10 -1.75
CA GLU A 407 28.80 8.66 -0.87
C GLU A 407 27.52 8.60 -1.71
N THR A 408 26.93 7.41 -1.78
CA THR A 408 25.81 7.14 -2.70
C THR A 408 24.48 7.02 -1.96
N ALA A 409 24.46 6.41 -0.78
CA ALA A 409 23.26 6.31 0.05
C ALA A 409 23.63 6.00 1.50
N ARG A 410 22.70 6.27 2.43
CA ARG A 410 22.75 5.71 3.78
C ARG A 410 21.64 4.69 3.94
N ILE A 411 21.93 3.63 4.66
CA ILE A 411 21.02 2.52 4.85
C ILE A 411 20.88 2.22 6.34
N LYS A 412 19.72 1.74 6.75
CA LYS A 412 19.57 1.12 8.06
C LYS A 412 19.15 -0.34 7.86
N VAL A 413 19.86 -1.22 8.53
CA VAL A 413 19.61 -2.66 8.43
C VAL A 413 18.32 -3.00 9.16
N GLN A 414 17.38 -3.63 8.48
CA GLN A 414 16.11 -4.07 9.05
C GLN A 414 16.25 -5.48 9.64
N SER A 415 16.84 -6.39 8.88
CA SER A 415 17.14 -7.75 9.32
C SER A 415 18.47 -8.20 8.75
N THR A 416 19.14 -9.09 9.48
CA THR A 416 20.41 -9.67 9.09
C THR A 416 20.43 -11.13 9.47
N ASP A 417 20.93 -11.95 8.56
CA ASP A 417 21.20 -13.38 8.77
C ASP A 417 22.66 -13.66 8.39
N LYS A 418 23.12 -14.91 8.48
CA LYS A 418 24.48 -15.27 8.05
C LYS A 418 24.55 -15.19 6.52
N GLY A 419 25.40 -14.31 5.99
CA GLY A 419 25.63 -14.15 4.55
C GLY A 419 24.69 -13.20 3.80
N PHE A 420 23.62 -12.69 4.43
CA PHE A 420 22.76 -11.68 3.81
C PHE A 420 22.14 -10.70 4.82
N ALA A 421 21.85 -9.50 4.34
CA ALA A 421 21.16 -8.46 5.11
C ALA A 421 20.16 -7.73 4.23
N LEU A 422 19.03 -7.39 4.85
CA LEU A 422 17.98 -6.58 4.25
C LEU A 422 18.00 -5.21 4.92
N ALA A 423 18.14 -4.16 4.12
CA ALA A 423 18.27 -2.80 4.60
C ALA A 423 17.37 -1.85 3.83
N TYR A 424 16.93 -0.78 4.48
CA TYR A 424 16.18 0.28 3.84
C TYR A 424 17.09 1.48 3.59
N ILE A 425 16.89 2.14 2.45
CA ILE A 425 17.60 3.36 2.08
C ILE A 425 16.94 4.54 2.80
N LEU A 426 17.74 5.31 3.54
CA LEU A 426 17.29 6.50 4.24
C LEU A 426 17.00 7.63 3.23
N PRO A 427 15.79 8.21 3.23
CA PRO A 427 15.47 9.33 2.36
C PRO A 427 16.37 10.53 2.67
N ARG A 428 16.84 11.23 1.62
CA ARG A 428 17.63 12.49 1.68
C ARG A 428 19.15 12.38 1.89
N PHE A 429 19.74 11.18 1.83
CA PHE A 429 21.20 11.01 1.89
C PHE A 429 21.75 10.43 0.59
N GLY A 430 22.67 11.16 -0.06
CA GLY A 430 23.30 10.75 -1.32
C GLY A 430 22.37 10.79 -2.55
N GLU A 431 22.76 10.05 -3.59
CA GLU A 431 22.01 9.87 -4.85
C GLU A 431 21.65 8.38 -5.03
N PRO A 432 20.67 7.86 -4.26
CA PRO A 432 20.35 6.42 -4.24
C PRO A 432 19.90 5.86 -5.60
N ASN A 433 19.40 6.71 -6.50
CA ASN A 433 19.03 6.36 -7.88
C ASN A 433 20.22 5.87 -8.73
N ARG A 434 21.47 6.01 -8.25
CA ARG A 434 22.67 5.52 -8.94
C ARG A 434 23.07 4.11 -8.56
N LEU A 435 22.41 3.50 -7.57
CA LEU A 435 22.64 2.13 -7.16
C LEU A 435 21.89 1.16 -8.08
N ARG A 436 22.60 0.17 -8.60
CA ARG A 436 22.05 -0.90 -9.43
C ARG A 436 22.47 -2.26 -8.88
N PRO A 437 21.68 -3.33 -9.12
CA PRO A 437 22.12 -4.69 -8.83
C PRO A 437 23.46 -4.99 -9.51
N GLY A 438 24.39 -5.63 -8.79
CA GLY A 438 25.74 -5.94 -9.27
C GLY A 438 26.78 -4.84 -9.05
N ASP A 439 26.39 -3.64 -8.59
CA ASP A 439 27.35 -2.59 -8.26
C ASP A 439 28.24 -3.00 -7.07
N LEU A 440 29.56 -2.79 -7.21
CA LEU A 440 30.51 -2.90 -6.10
C LEU A 440 30.43 -1.65 -5.21
N ILE A 441 30.19 -1.86 -3.92
CA ILE A 441 30.00 -0.81 -2.92
C ILE A 441 30.85 -1.10 -1.67
N GLN A 442 31.26 -0.04 -0.99
CA GLN A 442 31.93 -0.11 0.31
C GLN A 442 30.96 0.36 1.40
N ILE A 443 30.80 -0.45 2.44
CA ILE A 443 29.81 -0.29 3.50
C ILE A 443 30.55 0.11 4.77
N VAL A 444 30.38 1.35 5.21
CA VAL A 444 31.13 1.92 6.34
C VAL A 444 30.18 2.18 7.51
N PRO A 445 30.48 1.71 8.74
CA PRO A 445 29.67 2.03 9.92
C PRO A 445 29.72 3.52 10.24
N GLU A 446 28.57 4.12 10.57
CA GLU A 446 28.53 5.52 10.98
C GLU A 446 29.02 5.63 12.44
N LYS A 447 30.11 6.38 12.69
CA LYS A 447 30.59 6.63 14.06
C LYS A 447 29.50 7.38 14.83
N LYS A 448 28.95 6.77 15.89
CA LYS A 448 28.07 7.46 16.84
C LYS A 448 28.83 8.67 17.40
N LYS A 449 28.34 9.89 17.18
CA LYS A 449 28.80 11.04 17.95
C LYS A 449 28.42 10.78 19.41
N THR A 450 29.39 10.44 20.23
CA THR A 450 29.26 10.51 21.69
C THR A 450 28.98 11.97 22.03
N LEU A 451 27.81 12.22 22.62
CA LEU A 451 27.48 13.49 23.28
C LEU A 451 28.40 13.72 24.47
#